data_AF-A0A353E4Y5-F1
#
_entry.id   AF-A0A353E4Y5-F1
#
_cell.length_a   1.000
_cell.length_b   1.000
_cell.length_c   1.000
_cell.angle_alpha   90.00
_cell.angle_beta   90.00
_cell.angle_gamma   90.00
#
_symmetry.space_group_name_H-M   'P 1'
#
loop_
_entity.id
_entity.type
_entity.pdbx_description
1 polymer ?
#
loop_
_entity_poly.entity_id
_entity_poly.type
_entity_poly.pdbx_seq_one_letter_code
_entity_poly.pdbx_strand_id
1 'polypeptide(L)' 'MIVCIAEKPSVAKDIARIIGATTARDGYMEGNGYQVTWTFGHLCELKEP' A
#
# COMPACT_ATOMS: atom_id res chain seq x y z
N MET A 1 12.86 -1.77 7.48
CA MET A 1 11.51 -1.98 6.91
C MET A 1 11.16 -0.74 6.10
N ILE A 2 10.90 -0.87 4.81
CA ILE A 2 10.51 0.26 3.94
C ILE A 2 9.01 0.14 3.65
N VAL A 3 8.29 1.26 3.74
CA VAL A 3 6.85 1.31 3.45
C VAL A 3 6.63 1.93 2.08
N CYS A 4 5.83 1.27 1.24
CA CYS A 4 5.40 1.76 -0.07
C CYS A 4 3.88 1.99 -0.02
N ILE A 5 3.43 3.20 -0.35
CA ILE A 5 2.01 3.58 -0.31
C ILE A 5 1.55 3.88 -1.74
N ALA A 6 0.52 3.19 -2.20
CA ALA A 6 -0.09 3.42 -3.51
C ALA A 6 -1.47 4.09 -3.39
N GLU A 7 -1.96 4.71 -4.46
CA GLU A 7 -3.29 5.36 -4.49
C GLU A 7 -4.46 4.36 -4.45
N LYS A 8 -4.23 3.13 -4.92
CA LYS A 8 -5.28 2.10 -5.06
C LYS A 8 -4.73 0.68 -4.93
N PRO A 9 -5.57 -0.30 -4.54
CA PRO A 9 -5.13 -1.67 -4.28
C PRO A 9 -4.46 -2.36 -5.48
N SER A 10 -4.91 -2.09 -6.71
CA SER A 10 -4.33 -2.74 -7.90
C SER A 10 -2.86 -2.37 -8.10
N VAL A 11 -2.52 -1.08 -7.96
CA VAL A 11 -1.14 -0.59 -8.08
C VAL A 11 -0.26 -1.16 -6.97
N ALA A 12 -0.76 -1.19 -5.72
CA ALA A 12 -0.02 -1.80 -4.61
C ALA A 12 0.29 -3.27 -4.86
N LYS A 13 -0.66 -4.06 -5.37
CA LYS A 13 -0.46 -5.49 -5.65
C LYS A 13 0.60 -5.72 -6.73
N ASP A 14 0.63 -4.89 -7.76
CA ASP A 14 1.64 -4.99 -8.83
C ASP A 14 3.04 -4.65 -8.30
N ILE A 15 3.17 -3.59 -7.50
CA ILE A 15 4.43 -3.24 -6.83
C ILE A 15 4.89 -4.36 -5.90
N ALA A 16 3.98 -4.85 -5.04
CA ALA A 16 4.27 -5.89 -4.06
C ALA A 16 4.78 -7.18 -4.71
N ARG A 17 4.22 -7.56 -5.87
CA ARG A 17 4.69 -8.69 -6.67
C ARG A 17 6.13 -8.51 -7.17
N ILE A 18 6.48 -7.32 -7.66
CA ILE A 18 7.80 -7.02 -8.22
C ILE A 18 8.87 -7.01 -7.13
N ILE A 19 8.57 -6.42 -5.97
CA ILE A 19 9.56 -6.24 -4.88
C ILE A 19 9.62 -7.42 -3.90
N GLY A 20 8.82 -8.47 -4.10
CA GLY A 20 8.82 -9.66 -3.25
C GLY A 20 8.04 -9.52 -1.93
N ALA A 21 7.10 -8.58 -1.85
CA ALA A 21 6.18 -8.42 -0.73
C ALA A 21 4.89 -9.23 -0.95
N THR A 22 5.00 -10.56 -1.00
CA THR A 22 3.90 -11.43 -1.46
C THR A 22 2.94 -11.92 -0.37
N THR A 23 3.23 -11.64 0.90
CA THR A 23 2.39 -12.10 2.01
C THR A 23 1.26 -11.10 2.25
N ALA A 24 0.01 -11.54 2.08
CA ALA A 24 -1.16 -10.70 2.32
C ALA A 24 -1.46 -10.55 3.82
N ARG A 25 -1.92 -9.35 4.18
CA ARG A 25 -2.39 -8.94 5.50
C ARG A 25 -3.67 -8.11 5.34
N ASP A 26 -4.30 -7.76 6.45
CA ASP A 26 -5.46 -6.88 6.41
C ASP A 26 -5.02 -5.44 6.06
N GLY A 27 -5.38 -4.99 4.85
CA GLY A 27 -5.06 -3.65 4.36
C GLY A 27 -3.64 -3.43 3.80
N TYR A 28 -2.77 -4.44 3.74
CA TYR A 28 -1.43 -4.32 3.16
C TYR A 28 -0.82 -5.68 2.77
N MET A 29 0.34 -5.65 2.12
CA MET A 29 1.16 -6.82 1.77
C MET A 29 2.57 -6.65 2.34
N GLU A 30 3.24 -7.73 2.73
CA GLU A 30 4.61 -7.70 3.28
C GLU A 30 5.52 -8.78 2.73
N GLY A 31 6.83 -8.53 2.80
CA GLY A 31 7.89 -9.45 2.39
C GLY A 31 9.10 -8.70 1.85
N ASN A 32 10.25 -9.38 1.79
CA ASN A 32 11.52 -8.83 1.32
C ASN A 32 11.95 -7.50 2.00
N GLY A 33 11.54 -7.29 3.26
CA GLY A 33 11.81 -6.04 4.00
C GLY A 33 10.90 -4.86 3.67
N TYR A 34 9.86 -5.08 2.87
CA TYR A 34 8.86 -4.09 2.48
C TYR A 34 7.48 -4.35 3.10
N GLN A 35 6.75 -3.28 3.32
CA GLN A 35 5.31 -3.26 3.50
C GLN A 35 4.68 -2.40 2.39
N VAL A 36 3.72 -2.94 1.66
CA VAL A 36 3.03 -2.27 0.58
C VAL A 36 1.57 -2.12 0.93
N THR A 37 1.10 -0.89 1.11
CA THR A 37 -0.29 -0.55 1.43
C THR A 37 -0.84 0.44 0.41
N TRP A 38 -2.12 0.80 0.53
CA TRP A 38 -2.79 1.68 -0.41
C TRP A 38 -3.84 2.55 0.27
N THR A 39 -4.15 3.67 -0.37
CA THR A 39 -5.33 4.48 -0.06
C THR A 39 -6.50 4.10 -0.98
N PHE A 40 -7.62 4.78 -0.82
CA PHE A 40 -8.74 4.77 -1.76
C PHE A 40 -8.96 6.20 -2.26
N GLY A 41 -8.05 6.68 -3.11
CA GLY A 41 -8.00 8.10 -3.49
C GLY A 41 -7.41 8.96 -2.36
N HIS A 42 -8.03 10.10 -2.07
CA HIS A 42 -7.56 11.03 -1.03
C HIS A 42 -7.70 10.41 0.36
N LEU A 43 -6.59 10.36 1.11
CA LEU A 43 -6.58 9.84 2.48
C LEU A 43 -7.17 10.84 3.50
N CYS A 44 -7.06 12.12 3.19
CA CYS A 44 -7.57 13.22 4.00
C CYS A 44 -8.12 14.33 3.11
N GLU A 45 -9.03 15.09 3.68
CA GLU A 45 -9.62 16.29 3.08
C GLU A 45 -9.57 17.44 4.09
N LEU A 46 -9.76 18.66 3.60
CA LEU A 46 -9.81 19.84 4.46
C LEU A 46 -11.06 19.79 5.33
N LYS A 47 -10.92 20.17 6.59
CA LYS A 47 -12.05 20.33 7.49
C LYS A 47 -12.89 21.53 7.05
N GLU A 48 -14.18 21.33 6.81
CA GLU A 48 -15.11 22.43 6.58
C GLU A 48 -15.21 23.34 7.83
N PRO A 49 -15.40 24.66 7.66
CA PRO A 49 -15.42 25.64 8.75
C PRO A 49 -16.41 25.34 9.88
#